data_AF-A0A2T3A2Y8-F1
#
_entry.id   AF-A0A2T3A2Y8-F1
#
_cell.length_a   1.000
_cell.length_b   1.000
_cell.length_c   1.000
_cell.angle_alpha   90.00
_cell.angle_beta   90.00
_cell.angle_gamma   90.00
#
_symmetry.space_group_name_H-M   'P 1'
#
loop_
_entity.id
_entity.type
_entity.pdbx_description
1 polymer ?
#
loop_
_entity_poly.entity_id
_entity_poly.type
_entity_poly.pdbx_seq_one_letter_code
_entity_poly.pdbx_strand_id
1 'polypeptide(L)'
;TYTVERTASKNVPVYDDKRAGGTRRLTLIKKVVGNAQDLKNDIISDLHFNKDDVSVNPVTGHVVIKGHFQHKVSKWLEARGF
;
A
#
# COMPACT_ATOMS: atom_id res chain seq x y z
N THR A 1 -7.00 -13.99 3.97
CA THR A 1 -7.86 -13.21 3.02
C THR A 1 -7.95 -11.78 3.50
N TYR A 2 -7.97 -10.84 2.56
CA TYR A 2 -7.92 -9.41 2.84
C TYR A 2 -8.77 -8.65 1.82
N THR A 3 -9.20 -7.44 2.21
CA THR A 3 -9.90 -6.50 1.35
C THR A 3 -9.35 -5.11 1.59
N VAL A 4 -9.25 -4.29 0.54
CA VAL A 4 -8.92 -2.87 0.66
C VAL A 4 -10.20 -2.07 0.44
N GLU A 5 -10.65 -1.34 1.47
CA GLU A 5 -11.87 -0.54 1.33
C GLU A 5 -11.59 0.78 0.62
N ARG A 6 -12.53 1.18 -0.25
CA ARG A 6 -12.51 2.50 -0.86
C ARG A 6 -12.69 3.62 0.18
N THR A 7 -12.20 4.80 -0.18
CA THR A 7 -12.48 6.04 0.54
C THR A 7 -13.96 6.44 0.37
N ALA A 8 -14.46 7.38 1.18
CA ALA A 8 -15.83 7.89 1.04
C ALA A 8 -16.12 8.44 -0.37
N SER A 9 -15.09 8.98 -1.03
CA SER A 9 -15.14 9.45 -2.42
C SER A 9 -14.95 8.34 -3.47
N LYS A 10 -15.01 7.06 -3.09
CA LYS A 10 -14.84 5.87 -3.95
C LYS A 10 -13.45 5.68 -4.58
N ASN A 11 -12.43 6.40 -4.10
CA ASN A 11 -11.04 6.25 -4.55
C ASN A 11 -10.28 5.19 -3.75
N VAL A 12 -9.26 4.57 -4.36
CA VAL A 12 -8.34 3.67 -3.65
C VAL A 12 -7.54 4.44 -2.58
N PRO A 13 -7.36 3.87 -1.37
CA PRO A 13 -6.74 4.56 -0.24
C PRO A 13 -5.19 4.51 -0.29
N VAL A 14 -4.60 4.92 -1.42
CA VAL A 14 -3.15 4.95 -1.64
C VAL A 14 -2.63 6.39 -1.59
N TYR A 15 -1.64 6.64 -0.74
CA TYR A 15 -1.13 7.98 -0.47
C TYR A 15 0.40 8.00 -0.51
N ASP A 16 0.98 9.09 -1.00
CA ASP A 16 2.40 9.36 -0.79
C ASP A 16 2.62 10.11 0.53
N ASP A 17 3.61 9.67 1.29
CA ASP A 17 4.05 10.27 2.55
C ASP A 17 5.51 10.70 2.41
N LYS A 18 5.76 11.96 2.74
CA LYS A 18 7.07 12.59 2.66
C LYS A 18 7.53 12.94 4.08
N ARG A 19 8.66 12.39 4.49
CA ARG A 19 9.28 12.60 5.80
C ARG A 19 10.70 13.11 5.67
N ALA A 20 11.30 13.52 6.80
CA ALA A 20 12.69 13.98 6.88
C ALA A 20 13.02 15.05 5.82
N GLY A 21 12.22 16.11 5.78
CA GLY A 21 12.41 17.21 4.81
C GLY A 21 12.15 16.83 3.34
N GLY A 22 11.51 15.70 3.06
CA GLY A 22 11.17 15.26 1.71
C GLY A 22 12.14 14.25 1.09
N THR A 23 13.24 13.94 1.76
CA THR A 23 14.21 12.94 1.33
C THR A 23 13.67 11.52 1.50
N ARG A 24 12.91 11.28 2.57
CA ARG A 24 12.26 9.99 2.81
C ARG A 24 10.87 10.00 2.19
N ARG A 25 10.72 9.26 1.09
CA ARG A 25 9.44 9.07 0.39
C ARG A 25 8.92 7.67 0.67
N LEU A 26 7.63 7.58 1.01
CA LEU A 26 6.93 6.35 1.29
C LEU A 26 5.59 6.38 0.54
N THR A 27 5.08 5.22 0.18
CA THR A 27 3.71 5.04 -0.31
C THR A 27 2.96 4.20 0.71
N LEU A 28 1.82 4.69 1.18
CA LEU A 28 0.98 4.03 2.18
C LEU A 28 -0.32 3.55 1.54
N ILE A 29 -0.69 2.32 1.87
CA ILE A 29 -1.99 1.74 1.59
C ILE A 29 -2.74 1.66 2.91
N LYS A 30 -3.84 2.40 3.01
CA LYS A 30 -4.70 2.43 4.20
C LYS A 30 -5.95 1.57 4.00
N LYS A 31 -6.78 1.48 5.03
CA LYS A 31 -8.09 0.78 5.01
C LYS A 31 -7.99 -0.68 4.54
N VAL A 32 -6.94 -1.37 4.98
CA VAL A 32 -6.79 -2.81 4.77
C VAL A 32 -7.58 -3.51 5.86
N VAL A 33 -8.55 -4.33 5.45
CA VAL A 33 -9.39 -5.14 6.33
C VAL A 33 -8.97 -6.60 6.19
N GLY A 34 -8.78 -7.30 7.31
CA GLY A 34 -8.28 -8.68 7.33
C GLY A 34 -6.75 -8.74 7.38
N ASN A 35 -6.16 -9.72 6.68
CA ASN A 35 -4.73 -10.00 6.81
C ASN A 35 -3.86 -9.12 5.88
N ALA A 36 -3.28 -8.06 6.43
CA ALA A 36 -2.38 -7.16 5.68
C ALA A 36 -1.06 -7.82 5.23
N GLN A 37 -0.65 -8.93 5.85
CA GLN A 37 0.55 -9.66 5.44
C GLN A 37 0.36 -10.37 4.09
N ASP A 38 -0.83 -10.88 3.84
CA ASP A 38 -1.21 -11.48 2.55
C ASP A 38 -1.14 -10.40 1.44
N LEU A 39 -1.70 -9.21 1.69
CA LEU A 39 -1.62 -8.07 0.77
C LEU A 39 -0.15 -7.66 0.50
N LYS A 40 0.70 -7.64 1.54
CA LYS A 40 2.14 -7.38 1.37
C LYS A 40 2.79 -8.40 0.43
N ASN A 41 2.52 -9.70 0.62
CA ASN A 41 3.13 -10.75 -0.20
C ASN A 41 2.69 -10.66 -1.66
N ASP A 42 1.41 -10.37 -1.91
CA ASP A 42 0.88 -10.17 -3.26
C ASP A 42 1.50 -8.95 -3.94
N ILE A 43 1.69 -7.85 -3.22
CA ILE A 43 2.37 -6.66 -3.73
C ILE A 43 3.82 -6.97 -4.12
N ILE A 44 4.54 -7.73 -3.28
CA ILE A 44 5.92 -8.14 -3.57
C ILE A 44 5.97 -9.00 -4.83
N SER A 45 5.07 -9.99 -4.93
CA SER A 45 5.00 -10.93 -6.06
C SER A 45 4.63 -10.22 -7.37
N ASP A 46 3.53 -9.47 -7.38
CA ASP A 46 2.97 -8.91 -8.63
C ASP A 46 3.74 -7.68 -9.11
N LEU A 47 4.11 -6.80 -8.19
CA LEU A 47 4.77 -5.53 -8.52
C LEU A 47 6.29 -5.62 -8.48
N HIS A 48 6.83 -6.80 -8.14
CA HIS A 48 8.25 -7.14 -8.11
C HIS A 48 9.06 -6.19 -7.20
N PHE A 49 8.49 -5.84 -6.05
CA PHE A 49 9.20 -5.05 -5.04
C PHE A 49 10.13 -5.91 -4.21
N ASN A 50 11.20 -5.30 -3.68
CA ASN A 50 12.03 -5.99 -2.70
C ASN A 50 11.27 -6.18 -1.39
N LYS A 51 11.47 -7.33 -0.73
CA LYS A 51 10.80 -7.69 0.53
C LYS A 51 11.10 -6.71 1.66
N ASP A 52 12.28 -6.11 1.64
CA ASP A 52 12.74 -5.13 2.64
C ASP A 52 12.11 -3.74 2.45
N ASP A 53 11.64 -3.44 1.25
CA ASP A 53 11.02 -2.15 0.92
C ASP A 53 9.53 -2.12 1.28
N VAL A 54 8.90 -3.28 1.50
CA VAL A 54 7.48 -3.39 1.86
C VAL A 54 7.35 -3.86 3.30
N SER A 55 6.65 -3.10 4.13
CA SER A 55 6.40 -3.42 5.53
C SER A 55 4.92 -3.24 5.88
N VAL A 56 4.47 -3.92 6.93
CA VAL A 56 3.14 -3.74 7.49
C VAL A 56 3.29 -3.04 8.83
N ASN A 57 2.52 -1.98 9.07
CA ASN A 57 2.45 -1.37 10.38
C ASN A 57 1.64 -2.29 11.31
N PRO A 58 2.22 -2.81 12.39
CA PRO A 58 1.54 -3.78 13.26
C PRO A 58 0.36 -3.18 14.04
N VAL A 59 0.36 -1.86 14.26
CA VAL A 59 -0.68 -1.18 15.04
C VAL A 59 -1.89 -0.84 14.16
N THR A 60 -1.65 -0.32 12.96
CA THR A 60 -2.74 0.16 12.09
C THR A 60 -3.10 -0.79 10.96
N GLY A 61 -2.32 -1.86 10.74
CA GLY A 61 -2.50 -2.78 9.60
C GLY A 61 -2.24 -2.15 8.23
N HIS A 62 -1.63 -0.96 8.17
CA HIS A 62 -1.33 -0.29 6.90
C HIS A 62 -0.12 -0.94 6.23
N VAL A 63 -0.16 -1.08 4.91
CA VAL A 63 1.02 -1.48 4.13
C VAL A 63 1.80 -0.22 3.75
N VAL A 64 3.11 -0.25 4.02
CA VAL A 64 4.04 0.85 3.78
C VAL A 64 5.11 0.36 2.81
N ILE A 65 5.26 1.07 1.70
CA ILE A 65 6.25 0.80 0.66
C ILE A 65 7.25 1.95 0.66
N LYS A 66 8.54 1.65 0.66
CA LYS A 66 9.61 2.65 0.53
C LYS A 66 9.65 3.14 -0.91
N GLY A 67 9.63 4.46 -1.11
CA GLY A 67 9.65 5.09 -2.44
C GLY A 67 8.35 5.81 -2.79
N HIS A 68 8.23 6.21 -4.06
CA HIS A 68 7.09 6.96 -4.59
C HIS A 68 6.42 6.14 -5.68
N PHE A 69 5.44 5.33 -5.28
CA PHE A 69 4.78 4.34 -6.12
C PHE A 69 3.25 4.45 -6.10
N GLN A 70 2.69 5.56 -5.61
CA GLN A 70 1.24 5.74 -5.50
C GLN A 70 0.52 5.37 -6.79
N HIS A 71 0.91 5.93 -7.94
CA HIS A 71 0.27 5.64 -9.22
C HIS A 71 0.32 4.15 -9.61
N LYS A 72 1.48 3.51 -9.43
CA LYS A 72 1.68 2.08 -9.78
C LYS A 72 0.79 1.19 -8.90
N VAL A 73 0.76 1.47 -7.60
CA VAL A 73 -0.01 0.71 -6.62
C VAL A 73 -1.51 0.95 -6.76
N SER A 74 -1.92 2.20 -6.98
CA SER A 74 -3.33 2.55 -7.24
C SER A 74 -3.89 1.79 -8.43
N LYS A 75 -3.19 1.81 -9.57
CA LYS A 75 -3.61 1.09 -10.78
C LYS A 75 -3.73 -0.41 -10.55
N TRP A 76 -2.81 -0.99 -9.78
CA TRP A 76 -2.85 -2.42 -9.48
C TRP A 76 -4.03 -2.79 -8.58
N LEU A 77 -4.34 -1.98 -7.55
CA LEU A 77 -5.52 -2.17 -6.72
C LEU A 77 -6.82 -2.01 -7.52
N GLU A 78 -6.88 -1.02 -8.41
CA GLU A 78 -8.02 -0.80 -9.31
C GLU A 78 -8.23 -1.97 -10.27
N ALA A 79 -7.15 -2.51 -10.85
CA ALA A 79 -7.21 -3.67 -11.74
C ALA A 79 -7.73 -4.94 -11.05
N ARG A 80 -7.51 -5.07 -9.73
CA ARG A 80 -8.04 -6.16 -8.90
C ARG A 80 -9.49 -5.93 -8.44
N GLY A 81 -10.07 -4.77 -8.73
CA GLY A 81 -11.47 -4.47 -8.41
C GLY A 81 -11.73 -4.11 -6.94
N PHE A 82 -10.69 -3.80 -6.17
CA PHE A 82 -10.84 -3.20 -4.84
C PHE A 82 -11.38 -1.79 -4.92
#